data_AF-A0AB34PZH8-F1
#
_entry.id   AF-A0AB34PZH8-F1
#
_cell.length_a   1.000
_cell.length_b   1.000
_cell.length_c   1.000
_cell.angle_alpha   90.00
_cell.angle_beta   90.00
_cell.angle_gamma   90.00
#
_symmetry.space_group_name_H-M   'P 1'
#
loop_
_entity.id
_entity.type
_entity.pdbx_description
1 polymer ?
#
loop_
_entity_poly.entity_id
_entity_poly.type
_entity_poly.pdbx_seq_one_letter_code
_entity_poly.pdbx_strand_id
1 'polypeptide(L)'
;MPEYLKFRSKPSGRHEGKQHIIIVGAGIVGVCTAYYIVKHPKFDPEKFHITLIESKRVAGGASGKAGGLLALWAFPEQIVSLSFNLHQQLSNEYNGEKEWGYRRLTTVSLEGDISHLSNKKHNEHGDDEDEDEDEDEDENSEGQYEFDDISFKRTTTHDSDSSSSITDRPPKKTSRNTRSSSTVQLGSLKSTLPPTLNWITSSLIESCSKLGGTDTTAQVHPYKFTNFILKKAVEESKGALEMILGKVNQITYSEESGSATGVEYQPTSVKEDKHQDEIINVEADQIVLTVGPWTSKILPDCPISGLRAHSITIAPFKDQPVSPYAIFTEFKTGPYSYISPEIYARQDEVYVCGEGDSTVAVPETTDDVEVVKSKCDELFRQVGKVSPNLRRGQILKRQACYLPVLDVPSSSGPLIGETNVSNLYLASGHSCWGINNAPGTGKIMSELLLEGDVKCADISSLDPSLYFDASVLFEDEVEEYDYEDEAAEEDEEDEY
;
A
#
# COMPACT_ATOMS: atom_id res chain seq x y z
N MET A 1 -8.71 13.11 16.74
CA MET A 1 -7.31 13.37 16.31
C MET A 1 -6.40 13.33 17.53
N PRO A 2 -5.10 13.06 17.40
CA PRO A 2 -4.16 13.14 18.52
C PRO A 2 -3.96 14.59 18.98
N GLU A 3 -3.89 14.83 20.29
CA GLU A 3 -3.80 16.19 20.86
C GLU A 3 -2.51 16.95 20.50
N TYR A 4 -1.46 16.25 20.04
CA TYR A 4 -0.19 16.86 19.62
C TYR A 4 -0.23 17.43 18.19
N LEU A 5 -1.23 17.11 17.37
CA LEU A 5 -1.35 17.62 16.00
C LEU A 5 -2.30 18.82 15.94
N LYS A 6 -1.73 20.02 15.81
CA LYS A 6 -2.46 21.25 15.50
C LYS A 6 -2.43 21.50 13.99
N PHE A 7 -3.51 21.15 13.31
CA PHE A 7 -3.73 21.50 11.92
C PHE A 7 -4.21 22.95 11.79
N ARG A 8 -3.87 23.59 10.67
CA ARG A 8 -4.40 24.89 10.25
C ARG A 8 -5.15 24.77 8.91
N SER A 9 -6.02 25.73 8.63
CA SER A 9 -6.56 25.98 7.28
C SER A 9 -5.69 26.97 6.47
N LYS A 10 -4.82 27.76 7.12
CA LYS A 10 -3.97 28.80 6.51
C LYS A 10 -2.52 28.73 7.03
N PRO A 11 -1.51 29.23 6.28
CA PRO A 11 -0.12 29.30 6.77
C PRO A 11 0.01 30.19 8.02
N SER A 12 1.14 30.09 8.74
CA SER A 12 1.35 30.88 9.96
C SER A 12 2.24 32.12 9.81
N GLY A 13 2.79 32.38 8.62
CA GLY A 13 3.84 33.39 8.39
C GLY A 13 5.21 33.04 8.98
N ARG A 14 5.36 31.90 9.67
CA ARG A 14 6.63 31.52 10.34
C ARG A 14 7.75 31.07 9.39
N HIS A 15 7.47 31.01 8.10
CA HIS A 15 8.45 30.87 7.01
C HIS A 15 9.05 32.22 6.58
N GLU A 16 8.46 33.37 6.93
CA GLU A 16 8.95 34.68 6.51
C GLU A 16 10.41 34.90 6.96
N GLY A 17 11.30 35.15 6.00
CA GLY A 17 12.74 35.31 6.24
C GLY A 17 13.52 34.01 6.50
N LYS A 18 12.95 32.84 6.15
CA LYS A 18 13.57 31.51 6.26
C LYS A 18 13.50 30.76 4.94
N GLN A 19 14.38 29.79 4.73
CA GLN A 19 14.25 28.81 3.66
C GLN A 19 13.03 27.92 3.95
N HIS A 20 12.04 27.97 3.07
CA HIS A 20 10.75 27.33 3.22
C HIS A 20 10.66 26.06 2.37
N ILE A 21 10.40 24.93 3.02
CA ILE A 21 10.19 23.64 2.37
C ILE A 21 8.71 23.26 2.50
N ILE A 22 7.98 23.22 1.38
CA ILE A 22 6.63 22.64 1.33
C ILE A 22 6.74 21.15 1.03
N ILE A 23 6.02 20.34 1.79
CA ILE A 23 5.88 18.90 1.53
C ILE A 23 4.39 18.61 1.34
N VAL A 24 4.02 18.00 0.22
CA VAL A 24 2.62 17.70 -0.12
C VAL A 24 2.34 16.21 0.11
N GLY A 25 1.36 15.93 0.98
CA GLY A 25 0.89 14.60 1.38
C GLY A 25 1.48 14.14 2.72
N ALA A 26 0.64 13.96 3.75
CA ALA A 26 1.05 13.36 5.03
C ALA A 26 0.93 11.82 5.01
N GLY A 27 1.32 11.22 3.90
CA GLY A 27 1.63 9.79 3.80
C GLY A 27 2.98 9.47 4.46
N ILE A 28 3.35 8.19 4.55
CA ILE A 28 4.60 7.80 5.23
C ILE A 28 5.85 8.38 4.57
N VAL A 29 5.84 8.64 3.25
CA VAL A 29 6.98 9.21 2.53
C VAL A 29 7.21 10.66 2.96
N GLY A 30 6.23 11.57 2.79
CA GLY A 30 6.33 12.95 3.26
C GLY A 30 6.59 13.09 4.76
N VAL A 31 6.01 12.20 5.58
CA VAL A 31 6.29 12.13 7.02
C VAL A 31 7.73 11.72 7.32
N CYS A 32 8.29 10.74 6.61
CA CYS A 32 9.70 10.37 6.75
C CYS A 32 10.63 11.46 6.22
N THR A 33 10.30 12.12 5.11
CA THR A 33 11.05 13.28 4.59
C THR A 33 11.10 14.39 5.64
N ALA A 34 9.96 14.82 6.18
CA ALA A 34 9.89 15.83 7.22
C ALA A 34 10.67 15.43 8.50
N TYR A 35 10.57 14.16 8.92
CA TYR A 35 11.35 13.62 10.04
C TYR A 35 12.86 13.68 9.79
N TYR A 36 13.35 13.20 8.65
CA TYR A 36 14.79 13.18 8.38
C TYR A 36 15.36 14.59 8.14
N ILE A 37 14.59 15.52 7.56
CA ILE A 37 14.96 16.95 7.51
C ILE A 37 15.20 17.48 8.92
N VAL A 38 14.26 17.34 9.87
CA VAL A 38 14.45 17.91 11.22
C VAL A 38 15.52 17.19 12.07
N LYS A 39 15.89 15.95 11.70
CA LYS A 39 17.02 15.22 12.30
C LYS A 39 18.36 15.52 11.61
N HIS A 40 18.38 16.22 10.48
CA HIS A 40 19.59 16.40 9.69
C HIS A 40 20.58 17.40 10.35
N PRO A 41 21.90 17.14 10.37
CA PRO A 41 22.87 18.01 11.07
C PRO A 41 22.95 19.47 10.59
N LYS A 42 22.43 19.78 9.40
CA LYS A 42 22.33 21.16 8.87
C LYS A 42 21.01 21.87 9.20
N PHE A 43 19.99 21.15 9.67
CA PHE A 43 18.69 21.76 9.94
C PHE A 43 18.78 22.69 11.14
N ASP A 44 18.35 23.93 10.93
CA ASP A 44 18.35 25.00 11.92
C ASP A 44 16.94 25.63 11.94
N PRO A 45 16.15 25.46 13.02
CA PRO A 45 14.77 25.96 13.07
C PRO A 45 14.67 27.49 13.02
N GLU A 46 15.77 28.22 13.18
CA GLU A 46 15.80 29.68 12.98
C GLU A 46 16.04 30.07 11.52
N LYS A 47 16.54 29.16 10.67
CA LYS A 47 16.80 29.39 9.24
C LYS A 47 15.86 28.65 8.28
N PHE A 48 15.25 27.56 8.74
CA PHE A 48 14.35 26.72 7.94
C PHE A 48 12.93 26.72 8.53
N HIS A 49 11.92 26.58 7.68
CA HIS A 49 10.55 26.25 8.07
C HIS A 49 9.99 25.17 7.12
N ILE A 50 9.16 24.27 7.65
CA ILE A 50 8.56 23.16 6.91
C ILE A 50 7.04 23.24 7.02
N THR A 51 6.35 23.25 5.88
CA THR A 51 4.89 23.18 5.83
C THR A 51 4.47 21.86 5.19
N LEU A 52 3.91 20.95 5.98
CA LEU A 52 3.38 19.66 5.53
C LEU A 52 1.86 19.78 5.29
N ILE A 53 1.47 19.77 4.02
CA ILE A 53 0.08 19.96 3.57
C ILE A 53 -0.57 18.59 3.31
N GLU A 54 -1.78 18.39 3.80
CA GLU A 54 -2.51 17.11 3.72
C GLU A 54 -3.97 17.33 3.34
N SER A 55 -4.45 16.62 2.32
CA SER A 55 -5.80 16.79 1.76
C SER A 55 -6.93 16.48 2.75
N LYS A 56 -6.82 15.44 3.59
CA LYS A 56 -7.90 15.05 4.52
C LYS A 56 -7.40 14.60 5.89
N ARG A 57 -6.39 13.72 5.95
CA ARG A 57 -5.85 13.17 7.20
C ARG A 57 -4.51 12.46 7.01
N VAL A 58 -3.64 12.62 8.01
CA VAL A 58 -2.38 11.88 8.13
C VAL A 58 -2.62 10.38 7.94
N ALA A 59 -1.86 9.78 7.02
CA ALA A 59 -1.96 8.38 6.61
C ALA A 59 -3.36 7.96 6.07
N GLY A 60 -4.15 8.86 5.48
CA GLY A 60 -5.49 8.56 4.94
C GLY A 60 -5.53 7.61 3.74
N GLY A 61 -4.50 7.68 2.89
CA GLY A 61 -4.30 6.79 1.73
C GLY A 61 -3.65 5.45 2.10
N ALA A 62 -2.84 4.89 1.19
CA ALA A 62 -2.19 3.59 1.38
C ALA A 62 -1.36 3.49 2.68
N SER A 63 -0.74 4.58 3.15
CA SER A 63 0.14 4.56 4.33
C SER A 63 -0.54 4.13 5.63
N GLY A 64 -1.84 4.37 5.80
CA GLY A 64 -2.60 3.88 6.96
C GLY A 64 -3.22 2.50 6.75
N LYS A 65 -3.43 2.12 5.49
CA LYS A 65 -4.27 0.99 5.06
C LYS A 65 -3.47 -0.26 4.66
N ALA A 66 -2.24 -0.10 4.15
CA ALA A 66 -1.37 -1.17 3.64
C ALA A 66 -1.01 -2.24 4.68
N GLY A 67 -0.46 -3.38 4.21
CA GLY A 67 -0.15 -4.56 5.03
C GLY A 67 0.98 -4.40 6.05
N GLY A 68 2.03 -3.64 5.72
CA GLY A 68 3.14 -3.31 6.63
C GLY A 68 4.26 -4.34 6.74
N LEU A 69 4.36 -5.26 5.77
CA LEU A 69 5.54 -6.12 5.57
C LEU A 69 6.78 -5.28 5.24
N LEU A 70 7.92 -5.69 5.78
CA LEU A 70 9.26 -5.18 5.46
C LEU A 70 10.13 -6.35 4.98
N ALA A 71 10.91 -6.16 3.91
CA ALA A 71 11.71 -7.21 3.31
C ALA A 71 12.99 -6.67 2.65
N LEU A 72 14.11 -7.38 2.79
CA LEU A 72 15.34 -7.13 2.03
C LEU A 72 15.25 -7.55 0.55
N TRP A 73 14.22 -8.30 0.17
CA TRP A 73 13.91 -8.67 -1.21
C TRP A 73 12.79 -7.82 -1.85
N ALA A 74 12.36 -6.76 -1.17
CA ALA A 74 11.56 -5.70 -1.79
C ALA A 74 12.33 -5.00 -2.92
N PHE A 75 11.64 -4.17 -3.71
CA PHE A 75 12.24 -3.33 -4.75
C PHE A 75 12.05 -1.83 -4.46
N PRO A 76 12.89 -0.93 -5.02
CA PRO A 76 14.09 -1.20 -5.81
C PRO A 76 15.34 -1.37 -4.93
N GLU A 77 16.34 -2.10 -5.42
CA GLU A 77 17.53 -2.52 -4.64
C GLU A 77 18.33 -1.34 -4.05
N GLN A 78 18.37 -0.23 -4.79
CA GLN A 78 18.98 1.07 -4.48
C GLN A 78 18.66 1.56 -3.05
N ILE A 79 17.40 1.42 -2.60
CA ILE A 79 16.91 2.03 -1.35
C ILE A 79 16.47 1.01 -0.30
N VAL A 80 16.17 -0.23 -0.70
CA VAL A 80 15.61 -1.27 0.17
C VAL A 80 16.56 -1.64 1.31
N SER A 81 17.84 -1.85 1.01
CA SER A 81 18.84 -2.18 2.03
C SER A 81 19.09 -1.04 3.02
N LEU A 82 19.06 0.22 2.57
CA LEU A 82 19.12 1.40 3.44
C LEU A 82 17.88 1.46 4.35
N SER A 83 16.70 1.43 3.75
CA SER A 83 15.43 1.66 4.44
C SER A 83 15.09 0.56 5.46
N PHE A 84 15.37 -0.71 5.13
CA PHE A 84 15.17 -1.84 6.05
C PHE A 84 16.06 -1.75 7.30
N ASN A 85 17.28 -1.24 7.16
CA ASN A 85 18.17 -0.95 8.28
C ASN A 85 17.68 0.26 9.11
N LEU A 86 17.21 1.33 8.45
CA LEU A 86 16.63 2.50 9.13
C LEU A 86 15.39 2.13 9.96
N HIS A 87 14.52 1.23 9.45
CA HIS A 87 13.39 0.67 10.22
C HIS A 87 13.83 0.01 11.54
N GLN A 88 14.93 -0.76 11.52
CA GLN A 88 15.48 -1.38 12.73
C GLN A 88 16.11 -0.33 13.67
N GLN A 89 16.76 0.70 13.12
CA GLN A 89 17.34 1.80 13.92
C GLN A 89 16.25 2.62 14.62
N LEU A 90 15.21 3.03 13.91
CA LEU A 90 14.05 3.74 14.47
C LEU A 90 13.37 2.92 15.57
N SER A 91 13.20 1.61 15.36
CA SER A 91 12.64 0.72 16.38
C SER A 91 13.50 0.65 17.65
N ASN A 92 14.83 0.68 17.50
CA ASN A 92 15.76 0.69 18.63
C ASN A 92 15.79 2.05 19.35
N GLU A 93 15.69 3.17 18.62
CA GLU A 93 15.69 4.54 19.17
C GLU A 93 14.40 4.82 19.98
N TYR A 94 13.25 4.33 19.51
CA TYR A 94 11.94 4.69 20.06
C TYR A 94 11.09 3.54 20.62
N ASN A 95 11.67 2.35 20.82
CA ASN A 95 10.94 1.16 21.30
C ASN A 95 9.76 0.77 20.36
N GLY A 96 10.07 0.64 19.07
CA GLY A 96 9.08 0.47 17.99
C GLY A 96 8.22 -0.79 18.11
N GLU A 97 8.69 -1.82 18.81
CA GLU A 97 7.90 -3.02 19.16
C GLU A 97 6.64 -2.63 19.94
N LYS A 98 6.76 -1.72 20.91
CA LYS A 98 5.63 -1.23 21.71
C LYS A 98 4.82 -0.16 20.99
N GLU A 99 5.49 0.80 20.37
CA GLU A 99 4.84 2.02 19.88
C GLU A 99 4.14 1.83 18.51
N TRP A 100 4.64 0.93 17.65
CA TRP A 100 4.00 0.63 16.36
C TRP A 100 4.07 -0.86 15.94
N GLY A 101 4.33 -1.78 16.87
CA GLY A 101 4.34 -3.21 16.60
C GLY A 101 5.50 -3.67 15.72
N TYR A 102 6.65 -2.98 15.72
CA TYR A 102 7.83 -3.44 14.99
C TYR A 102 8.26 -4.82 15.46
N ARG A 103 8.42 -5.75 14.52
CA ARG A 103 9.00 -7.06 14.83
C ARG A 103 9.70 -7.68 13.64
N ARG A 104 10.65 -8.56 13.95
CA ARG A 104 11.22 -9.52 13.01
C ARG A 104 10.24 -10.69 12.87
N LEU A 105 10.00 -11.19 11.66
CA LEU A 105 9.08 -12.32 11.43
C LEU A 105 9.60 -13.30 10.36
N THR A 106 8.89 -14.41 10.17
CA THR A 106 9.14 -15.36 9.07
C THR A 106 8.10 -15.13 7.97
N THR A 107 8.56 -15.09 6.72
CA THR A 107 7.70 -14.96 5.54
C THR A 107 7.73 -16.23 4.71
N VAL A 108 6.56 -16.74 4.32
CA VAL A 108 6.40 -17.97 3.53
C VAL A 108 5.48 -17.74 2.33
N SER A 109 5.63 -18.55 1.28
CA SER A 109 4.58 -18.78 0.28
C SER A 109 3.96 -20.15 0.53
N LEU A 110 2.64 -20.25 0.43
CA LEU A 110 1.88 -21.50 0.59
C LEU A 110 1.04 -21.80 -0.66
N GLU A 111 1.14 -23.01 -1.20
CA GLU A 111 0.33 -23.48 -2.33
C GLU A 111 -0.54 -24.67 -1.91
N GLY A 112 -1.73 -24.83 -2.52
CA GLY A 112 -2.58 -26.01 -2.32
C GLY A 112 -3.98 -25.91 -2.95
N ASP A 113 -4.65 -27.05 -3.09
CA ASP A 113 -6.00 -27.14 -3.65
C ASP A 113 -7.12 -26.99 -2.59
N ILE A 114 -7.96 -25.96 -2.75
CA ILE A 114 -9.16 -25.70 -1.95
C ILE A 114 -10.46 -25.82 -2.76
N SER A 115 -10.40 -26.27 -4.02
CA SER A 115 -11.57 -26.42 -4.90
C SER A 115 -12.62 -27.39 -4.34
N HIS A 116 -12.19 -28.36 -3.54
CA HIS A 116 -13.07 -29.31 -2.85
C HIS A 116 -13.82 -28.70 -1.65
N LEU A 117 -13.40 -27.53 -1.15
CA LEU A 117 -14.05 -26.80 -0.07
C LEU A 117 -15.24 -25.99 -0.62
N SER A 118 -16.30 -26.70 -0.98
CA SER A 118 -17.55 -26.11 -1.47
C SER A 118 -18.24 -25.24 -0.40
N ASN A 119 -18.68 -24.04 -0.80
CA ASN A 119 -19.55 -23.22 0.03
C ASN A 119 -20.96 -23.80 -0.07
N LYS A 120 -21.39 -24.61 0.91
CA LYS A 120 -22.81 -24.94 1.04
C LYS A 120 -23.58 -23.65 1.35
N LYS A 121 -24.33 -23.14 0.37
CA LYS A 121 -25.53 -22.35 0.71
C LYS A 121 -26.49 -23.30 1.45
N HIS A 122 -26.91 -22.93 2.66
CA HIS A 122 -28.15 -23.46 3.20
C HIS A 122 -29.28 -22.76 2.45
N ASN A 123 -29.85 -23.44 1.46
CA ASN A 123 -31.19 -23.09 0.99
C ASN A 123 -32.16 -23.67 2.01
N GLU A 124 -32.69 -22.83 2.91
CA GLU A 124 -33.87 -23.17 3.69
C GLU A 124 -35.11 -22.99 2.81
N HIS A 125 -35.32 -23.96 1.92
CA HIS A 125 -36.64 -24.23 1.34
C HIS A 125 -37.13 -25.55 1.92
N GLY A 126 -38.04 -25.45 2.89
CA GLY A 126 -39.17 -26.37 2.92
C GLY A 126 -40.11 -26.02 1.76
N ASP A 127 -40.90 -26.98 1.33
CA ASP A 127 -41.83 -26.84 0.21
C ASP A 127 -42.98 -25.88 0.55
N ASP A 128 -43.38 -25.04 -0.41
CA ASP A 128 -44.77 -24.88 -0.86
C ASP A 128 -44.79 -24.12 -2.21
N GLU A 129 -45.86 -24.29 -2.98
CA GLU A 129 -46.06 -23.72 -4.32
C GLU A 129 -46.96 -22.46 -4.25
N ASP A 130 -46.66 -21.40 -5.01
CA ASP A 130 -47.62 -20.48 -5.66
C ASP A 130 -46.89 -19.45 -6.56
N GLU A 131 -47.64 -18.75 -7.42
CA GLU A 131 -47.12 -17.83 -8.46
C GLU A 131 -47.30 -16.32 -8.11
N ASP A 132 -46.82 -15.46 -9.02
CA ASP A 132 -47.13 -14.02 -9.23
C ASP A 132 -46.34 -12.86 -8.54
N GLU A 133 -45.82 -12.01 -9.45
CA GLU A 133 -45.66 -10.54 -9.48
C GLU A 133 -44.77 -9.73 -8.47
N ASP A 134 -44.30 -8.60 -9.02
CA ASP A 134 -43.24 -7.68 -8.57
C ASP A 134 -43.49 -6.89 -7.26
N GLU A 135 -42.42 -6.53 -6.54
CA GLU A 135 -42.11 -5.14 -6.12
C GLU A 135 -40.70 -5.01 -5.48
N ASP A 136 -40.13 -3.79 -5.49
CA ASP A 136 -38.83 -3.45 -4.86
C ASP A 136 -39.00 -3.04 -3.38
N GLU A 137 -38.17 -3.55 -2.44
CA GLU A 137 -37.84 -2.80 -1.22
C GLU A 137 -36.50 -3.24 -0.56
N ASP A 138 -35.78 -2.27 0.02
CA ASP A 138 -34.53 -2.46 0.78
C ASP A 138 -34.82 -2.88 2.23
N GLU A 139 -34.18 -3.93 2.78
CA GLU A 139 -33.99 -4.01 4.23
C GLU A 139 -32.71 -4.74 4.70
N ASN A 140 -32.28 -4.44 5.93
CA ASN A 140 -31.01 -4.88 6.50
C ASN A 140 -31.07 -6.34 6.98
N SER A 141 -30.17 -7.19 6.47
CA SER A 141 -29.93 -8.54 7.01
C SER A 141 -28.50 -8.72 7.51
N GLU A 142 -28.32 -8.73 8.84
CA GLU A 142 -27.08 -9.19 9.47
C GLU A 142 -26.99 -10.73 9.42
N GLY A 143 -26.60 -11.26 8.26
CA GLY A 143 -26.47 -12.70 8.02
C GLY A 143 -25.52 -13.40 9.01
N GLN A 144 -26.08 -14.08 10.00
CA GLN A 144 -25.35 -14.79 11.05
C GLN A 144 -24.97 -16.21 10.57
N TYR A 145 -23.79 -16.35 9.97
CA TYR A 145 -23.32 -17.63 9.43
C TYR A 145 -22.78 -18.58 10.51
N GLU A 146 -23.56 -19.57 10.94
CA GLU A 146 -23.05 -20.75 11.63
C GLU A 146 -22.44 -21.75 10.64
N PHE A 147 -21.41 -22.49 11.08
CA PHE A 147 -20.66 -23.46 10.29
C PHE A 147 -20.62 -24.80 11.03
N ASP A 148 -21.24 -25.82 10.45
CA ASP A 148 -21.39 -27.14 11.04
C ASP A 148 -20.08 -27.97 10.95
N ASP A 149 -19.80 -28.80 11.96
CA ASP A 149 -18.48 -29.44 12.13
C ASP A 149 -18.43 -30.82 11.44
N ILE A 150 -17.80 -30.88 10.25
CA ILE A 150 -17.90 -32.04 9.34
C ILE A 150 -17.06 -33.22 9.83
N SER A 151 -17.72 -34.18 10.50
CA SER A 151 -17.14 -35.49 10.82
C SER A 151 -16.95 -36.35 9.56
N PHE A 152 -15.72 -36.78 9.26
CA PHE A 152 -15.44 -37.68 8.13
C PHE A 152 -16.02 -39.09 8.35
N LYS A 153 -16.93 -39.54 7.48
CA LYS A 153 -17.29 -40.95 7.34
C LYS A 153 -16.35 -41.64 6.35
N ARG A 154 -15.81 -42.80 6.75
CA ARG A 154 -14.96 -43.67 5.90
C ARG A 154 -15.83 -44.51 4.97
N THR A 155 -15.63 -44.39 3.67
CA THR A 155 -16.18 -45.33 2.67
C THR A 155 -15.22 -46.49 2.46
N THR A 156 -15.73 -47.72 2.48
CA THR A 156 -14.97 -48.95 2.18
C THR A 156 -15.08 -49.29 0.70
N THR A 157 -13.95 -49.44 0.01
CA THR A 157 -13.89 -49.93 -1.37
C THR A 157 -14.03 -51.46 -1.41
N HIS A 158 -14.83 -51.96 -2.35
CA HIS A 158 -14.86 -53.39 -2.70
C HIS A 158 -13.90 -53.67 -3.86
N ASP A 159 -13.11 -54.73 -3.75
CA ASP A 159 -12.29 -55.25 -4.85
C ASP A 159 -13.10 -56.13 -5.81
N SER A 160 -12.72 -56.15 -7.09
CA SER A 160 -13.18 -57.14 -8.08
C SER A 160 -12.11 -57.38 -9.16
N ASP A 161 -11.54 -58.58 -9.19
CA ASP A 161 -10.54 -59.01 -10.17
C ASP A 161 -11.08 -59.16 -11.60
N SER A 162 -10.20 -58.92 -12.60
CA SER A 162 -10.29 -59.48 -13.96
C SER A 162 -8.93 -59.44 -14.67
N SER A 163 -8.71 -60.33 -15.65
CA SER A 163 -7.36 -60.82 -16.01
C SER A 163 -6.98 -60.79 -17.50
N SER A 164 -5.69 -61.04 -17.78
CA SER A 164 -5.04 -61.42 -19.07
C SER A 164 -4.58 -60.29 -20.03
N SER A 165 -3.55 -60.44 -20.89
CA SER A 165 -2.30 -61.26 -20.84
C SER A 165 -1.35 -60.97 -22.03
N ILE A 166 0.00 -61.02 -21.81
CA ILE A 166 1.07 -61.32 -22.82
C ILE A 166 1.35 -60.22 -23.89
N THR A 167 2.57 -59.96 -24.41
CA THR A 167 3.96 -60.46 -24.13
C THR A 167 4.85 -59.30 -23.57
N ASP A 168 6.11 -58.90 -23.90
CA ASP A 168 7.27 -59.44 -24.67
C ASP A 168 8.64 -58.93 -24.09
N ARG A 169 9.79 -59.18 -24.76
CA ARG A 169 11.16 -58.83 -24.29
C ARG A 169 12.18 -58.49 -25.40
N PRO A 170 13.19 -57.65 -25.11
CA PRO A 170 14.56 -58.16 -24.86
C PRO A 170 15.29 -57.52 -23.62
N PRO A 171 16.50 -58.00 -23.18
CA PRO A 171 16.92 -57.87 -21.77
C PRO A 171 18.37 -57.40 -21.42
N LYS A 172 18.61 -57.20 -20.09
CA LYS A 172 19.88 -57.04 -19.32
C LYS A 172 20.37 -55.57 -19.15
N LYS A 173 20.85 -55.12 -17.97
CA LYS A 173 21.70 -55.79 -16.95
C LYS A 173 21.38 -55.43 -15.47
N THR A 174 21.51 -56.46 -14.62
CA THR A 174 21.95 -56.48 -13.19
C THR A 174 21.96 -55.21 -12.30
N SER A 175 21.25 -55.28 -11.17
CA SER A 175 21.85 -55.58 -9.85
C SER A 175 20.83 -56.33 -8.97
N ARG A 176 21.19 -56.78 -7.75
CA ARG A 176 20.32 -57.65 -6.92
C ARG A 176 20.58 -57.42 -5.43
N ASN A 177 19.71 -56.64 -4.76
CA ASN A 177 19.68 -56.56 -3.29
C ASN A 177 18.56 -57.45 -2.71
N THR A 178 18.81 -58.01 -1.53
CA THR A 178 17.91 -58.92 -0.82
C THR A 178 16.87 -58.16 0.01
N ARG A 179 15.63 -58.66 0.05
CA ARG A 179 14.60 -58.19 0.98
C ARG A 179 14.83 -58.83 2.36
N SER A 180 15.05 -58.01 3.38
CA SER A 180 14.64 -58.32 4.76
C SER A 180 13.24 -57.75 4.99
N SER A 181 12.39 -58.48 5.71
CA SER A 181 11.03 -58.06 6.03
C SER A 181 10.93 -57.64 7.49
N SER A 182 10.58 -56.39 7.76
CA SER A 182 10.24 -55.92 9.09
C SER A 182 9.41 -54.63 9.04
N THR A 183 8.14 -54.75 9.46
CA THR A 183 7.25 -53.69 9.95
C THR A 183 7.14 -52.41 9.11
N VAL A 184 5.99 -52.24 8.44
CA VAL A 184 5.52 -50.93 8.00
C VAL A 184 5.30 -50.04 9.23
N GLN A 185 6.19 -49.10 9.47
CA GLN A 185 5.86 -47.97 10.33
C GLN A 185 4.82 -47.11 9.62
N LEU A 186 3.70 -46.84 10.30
CA LEU A 186 2.75 -45.83 9.86
C LEU A 186 3.44 -44.47 9.92
N GLY A 187 3.97 -44.02 8.79
CA GLY A 187 4.73 -42.77 8.72
C GLY A 187 3.87 -41.60 9.14
N SER A 188 4.27 -40.90 10.21
CA SER A 188 3.68 -39.60 10.54
C SER A 188 3.75 -38.72 9.30
N LEU A 189 2.60 -38.19 8.88
CA LEU A 189 2.55 -37.10 7.91
C LEU A 189 3.49 -35.99 8.45
N LYS A 190 4.55 -35.69 7.70
CA LYS A 190 5.39 -34.54 8.00
C LYS A 190 4.58 -33.30 7.61
N SER A 191 4.32 -32.44 8.57
CA SER A 191 3.78 -31.10 8.31
C SER A 191 4.61 -30.41 7.23
N THR A 192 3.99 -30.03 6.12
CA THR A 192 4.58 -29.14 5.11
C THR A 192 4.87 -27.76 5.72
N LEU A 193 4.06 -27.35 6.70
CA LEU A 193 4.18 -26.07 7.38
C LEU A 193 5.29 -26.06 8.46
N PRO A 194 5.92 -24.89 8.72
CA PRO A 194 6.82 -24.70 9.85
C PRO A 194 6.12 -25.05 11.19
N PRO A 195 6.77 -25.75 12.14
CA PRO A 195 6.14 -26.15 13.41
C PRO A 195 5.61 -25.00 14.28
N THR A 196 6.05 -23.78 14.03
CA THR A 196 5.63 -22.55 14.71
C THR A 196 4.47 -21.81 14.03
N LEU A 197 4.02 -22.23 12.84
CA LEU A 197 2.83 -21.67 12.17
C LEU A 197 1.57 -22.37 12.70
N ASN A 198 0.88 -21.74 13.64
CA ASN A 198 -0.19 -22.39 14.43
C ASN A 198 -1.63 -22.08 13.96
N TRP A 199 -1.81 -21.33 12.87
CA TRP A 199 -3.11 -20.78 12.46
C TRP A 199 -3.52 -21.09 11.01
N ILE A 200 -2.80 -21.97 10.31
CA ILE A 200 -3.16 -22.47 8.97
C ILE A 200 -3.37 -23.99 9.01
N THR A 201 -4.37 -24.48 8.28
CA THR A 201 -4.76 -25.90 8.22
C THR A 201 -3.78 -26.69 7.35
N SER A 202 -2.74 -27.29 7.95
CA SER A 202 -1.67 -27.98 7.21
C SER A 202 -2.12 -29.11 6.26
N SER A 203 -3.33 -29.66 6.40
CA SER A 203 -3.86 -30.68 5.47
C SER A 203 -4.41 -30.12 4.15
N LEU A 204 -4.43 -28.79 3.99
CA LEU A 204 -4.80 -28.09 2.74
C LEU A 204 -3.57 -27.56 1.98
N ILE A 205 -2.35 -27.82 2.48
CA ILE A 205 -1.12 -27.19 2.00
C ILE A 205 -0.20 -28.24 1.37
N GLU A 206 -0.04 -28.12 0.05
CA GLU A 206 0.76 -29.02 -0.77
C GLU A 206 2.23 -28.59 -0.81
N SER A 207 2.48 -27.28 -0.86
CA SER A 207 3.82 -26.67 -0.86
C SER A 207 3.93 -25.55 0.18
N CYS A 208 5.12 -25.39 0.74
CA CYS A 208 5.48 -24.28 1.62
C CYS A 208 6.94 -23.89 1.37
N SER A 209 7.16 -22.71 0.79
CA SER A 209 8.50 -22.14 0.58
C SER A 209 8.79 -21.01 1.57
N LYS A 210 10.04 -20.85 2.00
CA LYS A 210 10.47 -19.74 2.87
C LYS A 210 10.96 -18.57 2.00
N LEU A 211 10.21 -17.48 1.98
CA LEU A 211 10.60 -16.23 1.32
C LEU A 211 11.48 -15.34 2.21
N GLY A 212 11.28 -15.39 3.53
CA GLY A 212 12.00 -14.53 4.47
C GLY A 212 12.09 -15.12 5.88
N GLY A 213 13.09 -14.69 6.65
CA GLY A 213 13.24 -15.04 8.07
C GLY A 213 13.46 -13.80 8.92
N THR A 214 13.64 -13.99 10.23
CA THR A 214 13.87 -12.87 11.16
C THR A 214 15.16 -12.08 10.86
N ASP A 215 16.02 -12.62 10.00
CA ASP A 215 17.20 -12.01 9.38
C ASP A 215 16.87 -11.10 8.18
N THR A 216 15.91 -11.47 7.32
CA THR A 216 15.62 -10.78 6.05
C THR A 216 14.24 -10.11 5.95
N THR A 217 13.33 -10.38 6.90
CA THR A 217 11.96 -9.84 6.93
C THR A 217 11.52 -9.36 8.31
N ALA A 218 10.72 -8.30 8.31
CA ALA A 218 10.15 -7.66 9.49
C ALA A 218 8.76 -7.11 9.18
N GLN A 219 8.11 -6.46 10.15
CA GLN A 219 6.77 -5.92 10.00
C GLN A 219 6.56 -4.72 10.93
N VAL A 220 5.68 -3.80 10.53
CA VAL A 220 5.14 -2.71 11.34
C VAL A 220 3.62 -2.63 11.19
N HIS A 221 2.91 -2.01 12.14
CA HIS A 221 1.55 -1.53 11.91
C HIS A 221 1.62 -0.13 11.24
N PRO A 222 1.26 0.03 9.95
CA PRO A 222 1.62 1.23 9.18
C PRO A 222 1.04 2.54 9.74
N TYR A 223 -0.25 2.60 10.04
CA TYR A 223 -0.88 3.79 10.63
C TYR A 223 -0.21 4.26 11.93
N LYS A 224 0.16 3.32 12.83
CA LYS A 224 0.86 3.65 14.09
C LYS A 224 2.26 4.19 13.80
N PHE A 225 2.99 3.56 12.89
CA PHE A 225 4.33 4.00 12.46
C PHE A 225 4.29 5.42 11.86
N THR A 226 3.40 5.70 10.91
CA THR A 226 3.28 7.05 10.31
C THR A 226 2.92 8.11 11.34
N ASN A 227 1.94 7.86 12.22
CA ASN A 227 1.57 8.83 13.24
C ASN A 227 2.67 9.05 14.29
N PHE A 228 3.46 8.03 14.61
CA PHE A 228 4.59 8.15 15.54
C PHE A 228 5.77 8.91 14.93
N ILE A 229 6.16 8.62 13.67
CA ILE A 229 7.24 9.35 13.00
C ILE A 229 6.85 10.81 12.78
N LEU A 230 5.58 11.10 12.44
CA LEU A 230 5.10 12.49 12.37
C LEU A 230 5.14 13.17 13.75
N LYS A 231 4.76 12.47 14.82
CA LYS A 231 4.90 12.98 16.19
C LYS A 231 6.34 13.40 16.48
N LYS A 232 7.33 12.58 16.09
CA LYS A 232 8.75 12.88 16.26
C LYS A 232 9.21 14.05 15.39
N ALA A 233 8.78 14.13 14.14
CA ALA A 233 9.06 15.27 13.28
C ALA A 233 8.55 16.58 13.91
N VAL A 234 7.31 16.61 14.42
CA VAL A 234 6.73 17.77 15.12
C VAL A 234 7.50 18.09 16.40
N GLU A 235 7.76 17.09 17.27
CA GLU A 235 8.49 17.26 18.53
C GLU A 235 9.92 17.81 18.34
N GLU A 236 10.67 17.30 17.36
CA GLU A 236 12.08 17.66 17.15
C GLU A 236 12.28 18.92 16.28
N SER A 237 11.25 19.32 15.50
CA SER A 237 11.25 20.58 14.74
C SER A 237 11.38 21.86 15.59
N LYS A 238 11.17 21.76 16.92
CA LYS A 238 11.07 22.89 17.86
C LYS A 238 10.05 23.96 17.46
N GLY A 239 9.08 23.60 16.62
CA GLY A 239 8.02 24.49 16.12
C GLY A 239 8.24 25.01 14.70
N ALA A 240 9.37 24.72 14.06
CA ALA A 240 9.64 25.06 12.66
C ALA A 240 8.98 24.11 11.64
N LEU A 241 8.16 23.15 12.09
CA LEU A 241 7.28 22.35 11.23
C LEU A 241 5.82 22.70 11.56
N GLU A 242 4.97 22.84 10.54
CA GLU A 242 3.52 22.90 10.73
C GLU A 242 2.69 22.08 9.74
N MET A 243 1.44 21.84 10.13
CA MET A 243 0.48 21.00 9.42
C MET A 243 -0.65 21.86 8.87
N ILE A 244 -0.92 21.76 7.57
CA ILE A 244 -2.10 22.37 6.93
C ILE A 244 -3.04 21.26 6.46
N LEU A 245 -4.35 21.44 6.67
CA LEU A 245 -5.39 20.65 6.01
C LEU A 245 -5.87 21.39 4.77
N GLY A 246 -5.46 20.88 3.61
CA GLY A 246 -5.75 21.47 2.31
C GLY A 246 -5.42 20.52 1.16
N LYS A 247 -6.25 20.56 0.11
CA LYS A 247 -5.98 19.90 -1.17
C LYS A 247 -5.12 20.84 -2.00
N VAL A 248 -3.84 20.52 -2.21
CA VAL A 248 -3.04 21.18 -3.25
C VAL A 248 -3.64 20.82 -4.60
N ASN A 249 -3.91 21.83 -5.42
CA ASN A 249 -4.39 21.64 -6.80
C ASN A 249 -3.22 21.72 -7.78
N GLN A 250 -2.41 22.77 -7.66
CA GLN A 250 -1.34 23.10 -8.62
C GLN A 250 -0.07 23.60 -7.93
N ILE A 251 1.03 23.52 -8.68
CA ILE A 251 2.32 24.15 -8.38
C ILE A 251 2.27 25.58 -8.93
N THR A 252 2.86 26.56 -8.24
CA THR A 252 3.07 27.89 -8.82
C THR A 252 4.48 27.98 -9.38
N TYR A 253 4.65 28.69 -10.49
CA TYR A 253 5.91 28.81 -11.22
C TYR A 253 6.38 30.28 -11.30
N SER A 254 7.57 30.50 -11.84
CA SER A 254 8.14 31.82 -12.13
C SER A 254 8.13 32.09 -13.63
N GLU A 255 7.39 33.10 -14.08
CA GLU A 255 7.34 33.53 -15.49
C GLU A 255 8.73 33.78 -16.11
N GLU A 256 9.66 34.38 -15.36
CA GLU A 256 11.03 34.67 -15.85
C GLU A 256 11.94 33.43 -15.97
N SER A 257 11.69 32.35 -15.20
CA SER A 257 12.70 31.30 -14.99
C SER A 257 12.18 29.86 -15.07
N GLY A 258 10.87 29.65 -15.22
CA GLY A 258 10.22 28.32 -15.22
C GLY A 258 10.35 27.54 -13.91
N SER A 259 11.07 28.06 -12.90
CA SER A 259 11.28 27.40 -11.61
C SER A 259 10.00 27.39 -10.76
N ALA A 260 9.81 26.35 -9.95
CA ALA A 260 8.70 26.29 -9.02
C ALA A 260 8.91 27.30 -7.87
N THR A 261 7.86 28.04 -7.54
CA THR A 261 7.85 29.14 -6.57
C THR A 261 6.97 28.88 -5.35
N GLY A 262 6.11 27.86 -5.39
CA GLY A 262 5.13 27.60 -4.35
C GLY A 262 4.07 26.58 -4.75
N VAL A 263 2.94 26.59 -4.02
CA VAL A 263 1.76 25.78 -4.33
C VAL A 263 0.47 26.56 -4.10
N GLU A 264 -0.56 26.21 -4.86
CA GLU A 264 -1.94 26.59 -4.61
C GLU A 264 -2.69 25.46 -3.89
N TYR A 265 -3.48 25.79 -2.86
CA TYR A 265 -4.35 24.81 -2.24
C TYR A 265 -5.72 25.36 -1.79
N GLN A 266 -6.70 24.46 -1.77
CA GLN A 266 -8.04 24.63 -1.23
C GLN A 266 -8.10 24.10 0.21
N PRO A 267 -8.47 24.88 1.25
CA PRO A 267 -8.56 24.40 2.64
C PRO A 267 -9.64 23.32 2.85
N THR A 268 -9.34 22.31 3.68
CA THR A 268 -10.23 21.13 3.89
C THR A 268 -10.64 20.94 5.36
N SER A 269 -10.72 22.03 6.12
CA SER A 269 -11.01 22.05 7.55
C SER A 269 -12.41 21.51 7.90
N VAL A 270 -12.47 20.41 8.67
CA VAL A 270 -13.69 19.69 9.14
C VAL A 270 -14.66 20.53 9.99
N LYS A 271 -14.42 21.84 10.16
CA LYS A 271 -15.29 22.78 10.87
C LYS A 271 -15.81 23.92 10.01
N GLU A 272 -15.32 24.05 8.77
CA GLU A 272 -15.41 25.28 7.98
C GLU A 272 -15.77 24.99 6.50
N ASP A 273 -16.80 24.17 6.27
CA ASP A 273 -17.49 23.97 4.96
C ASP A 273 -18.10 25.27 4.35
N LYS A 274 -17.67 26.44 4.80
CA LYS A 274 -18.03 27.77 4.29
C LYS A 274 -16.92 28.39 3.42
N HIS A 275 -15.81 27.69 3.25
CA HIS A 275 -14.62 28.14 2.52
C HIS A 275 -14.15 27.09 1.50
N GLN A 276 -15.06 26.31 0.93
CA GLN A 276 -14.73 25.38 -0.16
C GLN A 276 -14.26 26.15 -1.42
N ASP A 277 -14.78 27.35 -1.67
CA ASP A 277 -14.35 28.23 -2.76
C ASP A 277 -13.12 29.10 -2.42
N GLU A 278 -12.50 28.94 -1.24
CA GLU A 278 -11.28 29.68 -0.90
C GLU A 278 -10.04 28.98 -1.46
N ILE A 279 -9.28 29.73 -2.26
CA ILE A 279 -8.00 29.33 -2.84
C ILE A 279 -6.87 30.09 -2.13
N ILE A 280 -5.80 29.39 -1.76
CA ILE A 280 -4.66 29.95 -1.01
C ILE A 280 -3.34 29.56 -1.69
N ASN A 281 -2.60 30.57 -2.15
CA ASN A 281 -1.23 30.42 -2.61
C ASN A 281 -0.23 30.51 -1.45
N VAL A 282 0.86 29.73 -1.53
CA VAL A 282 1.96 29.74 -0.56
C VAL A 282 3.30 29.60 -1.28
N GLU A 283 4.11 30.66 -1.22
CA GLU A 283 5.48 30.69 -1.75
C GLU A 283 6.42 29.77 -0.94
N ALA A 284 7.38 29.13 -1.60
CA ALA A 284 8.41 28.30 -1.00
C ALA A 284 9.66 28.15 -1.89
N ASP A 285 10.84 28.07 -1.27
CA ASP A 285 12.10 27.83 -1.97
C ASP A 285 12.22 26.40 -2.52
N GLN A 286 11.51 25.42 -1.92
CA GLN A 286 11.56 24.01 -2.32
C GLN A 286 10.20 23.33 -2.08
N ILE A 287 9.70 22.60 -3.10
CA ILE A 287 8.39 21.95 -3.07
C ILE A 287 8.55 20.44 -3.30
N VAL A 288 8.03 19.61 -2.40
CA VAL A 288 8.23 18.15 -2.41
C VAL A 288 6.90 17.40 -2.53
N LEU A 289 6.65 16.79 -3.68
CA LEU A 289 5.46 15.99 -3.94
C LEU A 289 5.62 14.54 -3.44
N THR A 290 4.80 14.17 -2.44
CA THR A 290 4.74 12.80 -1.87
C THR A 290 3.32 12.22 -1.88
N VAL A 291 2.48 12.74 -2.79
CA VAL A 291 1.03 12.50 -2.87
C VAL A 291 0.62 11.09 -3.32
N GLY A 292 1.56 10.21 -3.66
CA GLY A 292 1.27 8.82 -4.04
C GLY A 292 0.47 8.75 -5.35
N PRO A 293 -0.64 7.99 -5.43
CA PRO A 293 -1.37 7.80 -6.68
C PRO A 293 -2.16 9.05 -7.12
N TRP A 294 -2.13 10.13 -6.33
CA TRP A 294 -2.59 11.45 -6.74
C TRP A 294 -1.52 12.28 -7.48
N THR A 295 -0.32 11.73 -7.76
CA THR A 295 0.76 12.48 -8.46
C THR A 295 0.30 12.96 -9.84
N SER A 296 -0.35 12.11 -10.63
CA SER A 296 -0.90 12.44 -11.96
C SER A 296 -2.12 13.37 -11.95
N LYS A 297 -2.56 13.85 -10.77
CA LYS A 297 -3.54 14.95 -10.62
C LYS A 297 -2.88 16.31 -10.34
N ILE A 298 -1.56 16.35 -10.13
CA ILE A 298 -0.77 17.59 -9.94
C ILE A 298 0.30 17.72 -11.03
N LEU A 299 0.82 16.59 -11.56
CA LEU A 299 1.75 16.52 -12.69
C LEU A 299 1.18 15.51 -13.71
N PRO A 300 0.33 15.94 -14.68
CA PRO A 300 -0.44 15.04 -15.55
C PRO A 300 0.38 13.98 -16.28
N ASP A 301 1.51 14.40 -16.89
CA ASP A 301 2.41 13.53 -17.65
C ASP A 301 3.32 12.64 -16.77
N CYS A 302 3.28 12.79 -15.45
CA CYS A 302 4.04 11.91 -14.57
C CYS A 302 3.44 10.49 -14.63
N PRO A 303 4.20 9.45 -15.04
CA PRO A 303 3.70 8.10 -15.34
C PRO A 303 3.43 7.28 -14.07
N ILE A 304 2.75 7.88 -13.09
CA ILE A 304 2.35 7.27 -11.82
C ILE A 304 0.82 7.19 -11.79
N SER A 305 0.28 5.99 -12.00
CA SER A 305 -1.14 5.70 -11.86
C SER A 305 -1.47 5.12 -10.47
N GLY A 306 -2.76 4.85 -10.26
CA GLY A 306 -3.27 4.19 -9.06
C GLY A 306 -3.86 2.82 -9.35
N LEU A 307 -3.31 1.78 -8.72
CA LEU A 307 -3.94 0.46 -8.65
C LEU A 307 -4.76 0.32 -7.35
N ARG A 308 -6.08 0.10 -7.44
CA ARG A 308 -6.93 -0.03 -6.24
C ARG A 308 -6.82 -1.43 -5.64
N ALA A 309 -6.38 -1.54 -4.39
CA ALA A 309 -6.35 -2.79 -3.63
C ALA A 309 -7.37 -2.78 -2.48
N HIS A 310 -8.13 -3.87 -2.35
CA HIS A 310 -9.05 -4.09 -1.25
C HIS A 310 -8.39 -4.89 -0.12
N SER A 311 -8.69 -4.54 1.13
CA SER A 311 -8.19 -5.26 2.30
C SER A 311 -9.20 -5.29 3.44
N ILE A 312 -9.00 -6.25 4.34
CA ILE A 312 -9.71 -6.37 5.61
C ILE A 312 -8.72 -6.54 6.75
N THR A 313 -9.16 -6.25 7.97
CA THR A 313 -8.46 -6.69 9.18
C THR A 313 -9.39 -7.50 10.07
N ILE A 314 -8.86 -8.56 10.69
CA ILE A 314 -9.62 -9.60 11.39
C ILE A 314 -9.07 -9.76 12.82
N ALA A 315 -9.93 -9.71 13.83
CA ALA A 315 -9.61 -10.23 15.17
C ALA A 315 -9.78 -11.76 15.18
N PRO A 316 -8.75 -12.56 15.56
CA PRO A 316 -8.88 -14.00 15.71
C PRO A 316 -9.97 -14.41 16.71
N PHE A 317 -10.65 -15.53 16.45
CA PHE A 317 -11.72 -16.00 17.32
C PHE A 317 -11.25 -16.25 18.76
N LYS A 318 -11.94 -15.65 19.75
CA LYS A 318 -11.68 -15.80 21.19
C LYS A 318 -10.19 -15.62 21.56
N ASP A 319 -9.57 -14.57 21.03
CA ASP A 319 -8.18 -14.19 21.30
C ASP A 319 -7.14 -15.30 21.01
N GLN A 320 -7.48 -16.27 20.14
CA GLN A 320 -6.58 -17.37 19.79
C GLN A 320 -5.31 -16.83 19.12
N PRO A 321 -4.13 -16.94 19.76
CA PRO A 321 -2.94 -16.23 19.33
C PRO A 321 -2.44 -16.79 17.99
N VAL A 322 -2.29 -15.90 17.02
CA VAL A 322 -1.66 -16.17 15.73
C VAL A 322 -0.16 -15.92 15.83
N SER A 323 0.66 -16.89 15.44
CA SER A 323 2.12 -16.68 15.41
C SER A 323 2.53 -15.68 14.31
N PRO A 324 3.59 -14.88 14.53
CA PRO A 324 3.97 -13.77 13.65
C PRO A 324 4.54 -14.29 12.33
N TYR A 325 3.67 -14.44 11.35
CA TYR A 325 3.96 -14.83 9.98
C TYR A 325 3.39 -13.80 9.01
N ALA A 326 4.16 -13.54 7.95
CA ALA A 326 3.65 -13.01 6.72
C ALA A 326 3.50 -14.17 5.71
N ILE A 327 2.35 -14.27 5.08
CA ILE A 327 1.99 -15.42 4.23
C ILE A 327 1.53 -14.90 2.87
N PHE A 328 2.28 -15.25 1.84
CA PHE A 328 1.83 -15.22 0.46
C PHE A 328 1.15 -16.55 0.17
N THR A 329 0.13 -16.55 -0.69
CA THR A 329 -0.60 -17.77 -1.03
C THR A 329 -0.87 -17.86 -2.51
N GLU A 330 -0.98 -19.09 -3.02
CA GLU A 330 -1.57 -19.40 -4.33
C GLU A 330 -2.46 -20.63 -4.16
N PHE A 331 -3.76 -20.41 -3.97
CA PHE A 331 -4.71 -21.49 -3.71
C PHE A 331 -5.59 -21.76 -4.92
N LYS A 332 -5.58 -23.02 -5.37
CA LYS A 332 -6.38 -23.48 -6.50
C LYS A 332 -7.85 -23.62 -6.07
N THR A 333 -8.75 -22.94 -6.77
CA THR A 333 -10.20 -22.92 -6.49
C THR A 333 -11.02 -23.71 -7.49
N GLY A 334 -10.42 -24.10 -8.62
CA GLY A 334 -11.06 -24.88 -9.69
C GLY A 334 -10.02 -25.39 -10.70
N PRO A 335 -10.43 -25.98 -11.83
CA PRO A 335 -9.51 -26.58 -12.80
C PRO A 335 -8.47 -25.59 -13.38
N TYR A 336 -8.86 -24.33 -13.55
CA TYR A 336 -8.03 -23.25 -14.12
C TYR A 336 -8.17 -21.93 -13.34
N SER A 337 -8.65 -21.97 -12.10
CA SER A 337 -8.86 -20.78 -11.28
C SER A 337 -8.08 -20.87 -9.97
N TYR A 338 -7.46 -19.76 -9.60
CA TYR A 338 -6.61 -19.61 -8.42
C TYR A 338 -7.03 -18.33 -7.68
N ILE A 339 -6.59 -18.19 -6.43
CA ILE A 339 -6.67 -16.97 -5.64
C ILE A 339 -5.36 -16.79 -4.88
N SER A 340 -4.90 -15.56 -4.73
CA SER A 340 -3.61 -15.28 -4.08
C SER A 340 -3.70 -14.23 -2.95
N PRO A 341 -4.57 -14.40 -1.94
CA PRO A 341 -4.65 -13.47 -0.81
C PRO A 341 -3.34 -13.43 0.00
N GLU A 342 -2.82 -12.23 0.24
CA GLU A 342 -1.73 -12.00 1.19
C GLU A 342 -2.30 -11.91 2.60
N ILE A 343 -1.71 -12.65 3.55
CA ILE A 343 -2.18 -12.73 4.94
C ILE A 343 -1.05 -12.38 5.90
N TYR A 344 -1.17 -11.25 6.59
CA TYR A 344 -0.15 -10.73 7.51
C TYR A 344 -0.72 -10.63 8.92
N ALA A 345 -0.36 -11.58 9.78
CA ALA A 345 -0.65 -11.45 11.21
C ALA A 345 0.04 -10.20 11.76
N ARG A 346 -0.65 -9.33 12.51
CA ARG A 346 -0.09 -8.21 13.30
C ARG A 346 -0.04 -8.61 14.78
N GLN A 347 0.05 -7.66 15.70
CA GLN A 347 0.06 -7.95 17.14
C GLN A 347 -1.35 -8.01 17.74
N ASP A 348 -2.28 -7.32 17.09
CA ASP A 348 -3.64 -6.98 17.53
C ASP A 348 -4.73 -7.44 16.53
N GLU A 349 -4.37 -7.63 15.27
CA GLU A 349 -5.27 -8.05 14.19
C GLU A 349 -4.52 -8.92 13.17
N VAL A 350 -5.24 -9.56 12.23
CA VAL A 350 -4.65 -10.14 11.01
C VAL A 350 -5.12 -9.33 9.82
N TYR A 351 -4.17 -8.78 9.07
CA TYR A 351 -4.43 -8.08 7.82
C TYR A 351 -4.54 -9.08 6.67
N VAL A 352 -5.48 -8.85 5.75
CA VAL A 352 -5.64 -9.61 4.50
C VAL A 352 -5.83 -8.62 3.35
N CYS A 353 -5.15 -8.82 2.23
CA CYS A 353 -5.53 -8.19 0.95
C CYS A 353 -5.53 -9.19 -0.19
N GLY A 354 -6.20 -8.82 -1.28
CA GLY A 354 -6.17 -9.55 -2.54
C GLY A 354 -5.53 -8.72 -3.66
N GLU A 355 -5.62 -9.26 -4.86
CA GLU A 355 -5.23 -8.60 -6.10
C GLU A 355 -5.94 -7.25 -6.31
N GLY A 356 -5.28 -6.34 -7.03
CA GLY A 356 -5.81 -5.01 -7.31
C GLY A 356 -6.79 -4.99 -8.49
N ASP A 357 -7.67 -3.99 -8.51
CA ASP A 357 -8.43 -3.59 -9.70
C ASP A 357 -7.94 -2.26 -10.26
N SER A 358 -7.79 -2.22 -11.58
CA SER A 358 -7.41 -1.05 -12.39
C SER A 358 -8.60 -0.41 -13.12
N THR A 359 -9.82 -0.91 -12.90
CA THR A 359 -11.03 -0.50 -13.64
C THR A 359 -11.71 0.75 -13.09
N VAL A 360 -11.17 1.38 -12.04
CA VAL A 360 -11.73 2.58 -11.40
C VAL A 360 -10.60 3.59 -11.17
N ALA A 361 -10.71 4.76 -11.82
CA ALA A 361 -9.73 5.84 -11.73
C ALA A 361 -9.52 6.34 -10.28
N VAL A 362 -8.37 6.97 -10.02
CA VAL A 362 -8.08 7.59 -8.72
C VAL A 362 -9.09 8.73 -8.46
N PRO A 363 -9.88 8.67 -7.38
CA PRO A 363 -10.89 9.69 -7.09
C PRO A 363 -10.23 10.95 -6.51
N GLU A 364 -11.00 12.02 -6.29
CA GLU A 364 -10.43 13.32 -5.89
C GLU A 364 -9.65 13.29 -4.57
N THR A 365 -10.12 12.57 -3.54
CA THR A 365 -9.42 12.53 -2.24
C THR A 365 -9.41 11.13 -1.61
N THR A 366 -8.68 10.97 -0.49
CA THR A 366 -8.57 9.68 0.21
C THR A 366 -9.85 9.23 0.94
N ASP A 367 -10.87 10.10 1.01
CA ASP A 367 -12.21 9.79 1.55
C ASP A 367 -13.15 9.22 0.48
N ASP A 368 -12.98 9.62 -0.78
CA ASP A 368 -13.81 9.21 -1.92
C ASP A 368 -13.44 7.80 -2.46
N VAL A 369 -12.54 7.10 -1.76
CA VAL A 369 -12.05 5.77 -2.14
C VAL A 369 -13.09 4.70 -1.77
N GLU A 370 -13.95 4.39 -2.74
CA GLU A 370 -15.00 3.37 -2.66
C GLU A 370 -14.45 2.01 -2.17
N VAL A 371 -15.12 1.43 -1.17
CA VAL A 371 -14.80 0.13 -0.57
C VAL A 371 -15.83 -0.90 -0.98
N VAL A 372 -15.50 -1.72 -2.00
CA VAL A 372 -16.41 -2.75 -2.52
C VAL A 372 -16.60 -3.85 -1.47
N LYS A 373 -17.72 -3.82 -0.74
CA LYS A 373 -18.03 -4.74 0.37
C LYS A 373 -17.94 -6.21 -0.04
N SER A 374 -18.42 -6.56 -1.23
CA SER A 374 -18.41 -7.95 -1.72
C SER A 374 -17.01 -8.51 -1.93
N LYS A 375 -16.03 -7.69 -2.35
CA LYS A 375 -14.60 -8.07 -2.43
C LYS A 375 -14.02 -8.30 -1.04
N CYS A 376 -14.32 -7.43 -0.08
CA CYS A 376 -13.88 -7.57 1.30
C CYS A 376 -14.48 -8.81 1.99
N ASP A 377 -15.75 -9.11 1.74
CA ASP A 377 -16.43 -10.31 2.25
C ASP A 377 -15.87 -11.59 1.59
N GLU A 378 -15.48 -11.53 0.31
CA GLU A 378 -14.80 -12.64 -0.36
C GLU A 378 -13.41 -12.91 0.23
N LEU A 379 -12.58 -11.89 0.51
CA LEU A 379 -11.31 -12.09 1.21
C LEU A 379 -11.49 -12.82 2.55
N PHE A 380 -12.54 -12.49 3.30
CA PHE A 380 -12.86 -13.18 4.56
C PHE A 380 -13.27 -14.64 4.33
N ARG A 381 -14.12 -14.92 3.32
CA ARG A 381 -14.47 -16.30 2.94
C ARG A 381 -13.25 -17.11 2.54
N GLN A 382 -12.31 -16.52 1.80
CA GLN A 382 -11.09 -17.17 1.32
C GLN A 382 -10.16 -17.57 2.48
N VAL A 383 -9.78 -16.62 3.36
CA VAL A 383 -8.90 -16.95 4.50
C VAL A 383 -9.60 -17.84 5.52
N GLY A 384 -10.93 -17.75 5.63
CA GLY A 384 -11.75 -18.63 6.45
C GLY A 384 -11.76 -20.10 6.01
N LYS A 385 -11.46 -20.40 4.73
CA LYS A 385 -11.28 -21.80 4.30
C LYS A 385 -10.00 -22.43 4.83
N VAL A 386 -8.92 -21.65 4.93
CA VAL A 386 -7.58 -22.17 5.27
C VAL A 386 -7.19 -21.97 6.73
N SER A 387 -7.75 -20.98 7.43
CA SER A 387 -7.44 -20.68 8.83
C SER A 387 -8.64 -20.89 9.77
N PRO A 388 -8.57 -21.83 10.74
CA PRO A 388 -9.65 -22.02 11.71
C PRO A 388 -9.79 -20.83 12.68
N ASN A 389 -8.68 -20.13 12.97
CA ASN A 389 -8.64 -18.94 13.82
C ASN A 389 -9.39 -17.75 13.18
N LEU A 390 -9.28 -17.60 11.84
CA LEU A 390 -9.91 -16.51 11.08
C LEU A 390 -11.33 -16.85 10.63
N ARG A 391 -11.64 -18.12 10.35
CA ARG A 391 -12.99 -18.61 9.95
C ARG A 391 -14.12 -18.18 10.90
N ARG A 392 -13.81 -18.01 12.19
CA ARG A 392 -14.74 -17.52 13.23
C ARG A 392 -14.31 -16.16 13.81
N GLY A 393 -13.33 -15.51 13.20
CA GLY A 393 -12.84 -14.20 13.61
C GLY A 393 -13.82 -13.08 13.25
N GLN A 394 -13.63 -11.91 13.85
CA GLN A 394 -14.45 -10.73 13.57
C GLN A 394 -13.71 -9.81 12.59
N ILE A 395 -14.34 -9.44 11.47
CA ILE A 395 -13.84 -8.37 10.61
C ILE A 395 -13.92 -7.05 11.39
N LEU A 396 -12.75 -6.47 11.70
CA LEU A 396 -12.61 -5.18 12.38
C LEU A 396 -12.79 -4.01 11.40
N LYS A 397 -12.28 -4.17 10.16
CA LYS A 397 -12.34 -3.15 9.10
C LYS A 397 -12.49 -3.81 7.73
N ARG A 398 -13.24 -3.14 6.86
CA ARG A 398 -13.21 -3.29 5.40
C ARG A 398 -12.69 -1.98 4.83
N GLN A 399 -11.74 -2.02 3.89
CA GLN A 399 -11.11 -0.81 3.37
C GLN A 399 -10.53 -1.03 1.96
N ALA A 400 -10.33 0.07 1.23
CA ALA A 400 -9.60 0.09 -0.04
C ALA A 400 -8.62 1.27 -0.07
N CYS A 401 -7.54 1.12 -0.83
CA CYS A 401 -6.58 2.17 -1.13
C CYS A 401 -5.99 2.00 -2.52
N TYR A 402 -5.54 3.10 -3.11
CA TYR A 402 -4.74 3.08 -4.33
C TYR A 402 -3.25 2.96 -3.99
N LEU A 403 -2.54 2.09 -4.71
CA LEU A 403 -1.08 1.99 -4.71
C LEU A 403 -0.52 2.86 -5.85
N PRO A 404 0.52 3.68 -5.63
CA PRO A 404 1.17 4.45 -6.68
C PRO A 404 2.06 3.54 -7.53
N VAL A 405 1.64 3.21 -8.75
CA VAL A 405 2.39 2.33 -9.67
C VAL A 405 3.09 3.20 -10.71
N LEU A 406 4.40 2.98 -10.92
CA LEU A 406 5.13 3.60 -12.02
C LEU A 406 4.91 2.78 -13.30
N ASP A 407 4.28 3.36 -14.31
CA ASP A 407 3.90 2.70 -15.56
C ASP A 407 4.99 2.77 -16.64
N VAL A 408 6.25 2.60 -16.23
CA VAL A 408 7.44 2.70 -17.09
C VAL A 408 8.04 1.30 -17.32
N PRO A 409 8.01 0.73 -18.54
CA PRO A 409 8.52 -0.63 -18.78
C PRO A 409 10.00 -0.87 -18.46
N SER A 410 10.80 0.19 -18.33
CA SER A 410 12.24 0.15 -18.01
C SER A 410 12.56 0.38 -16.53
N SER A 411 11.58 0.69 -15.66
CA SER A 411 11.82 0.93 -14.23
C SER A 411 10.69 0.37 -13.35
N SER A 412 11.05 -0.05 -12.14
CA SER A 412 10.10 -0.52 -11.11
C SER A 412 10.28 0.20 -9.77
N GLY A 413 11.14 1.22 -9.72
CA GLY A 413 11.35 2.04 -8.53
C GLY A 413 10.34 3.19 -8.43
N PRO A 414 10.17 3.80 -7.24
CA PRO A 414 9.65 5.15 -7.14
C PRO A 414 10.54 6.16 -7.87
N LEU A 415 9.95 7.26 -8.32
CA LEU A 415 10.69 8.45 -8.72
C LEU A 415 11.08 9.23 -7.46
N ILE A 416 12.38 9.51 -7.31
CA ILE A 416 12.98 10.19 -6.15
C ILE A 416 14.07 11.14 -6.66
N GLY A 417 13.82 12.45 -6.60
CA GLY A 417 14.80 13.47 -7.02
C GLY A 417 14.19 14.87 -7.14
N GLU A 418 14.98 15.81 -7.64
CA GLU A 418 14.48 17.03 -8.29
C GLU A 418 13.94 16.65 -9.68
N THR A 419 12.99 17.38 -10.25
CA THR A 419 12.57 17.20 -11.65
C THR A 419 13.45 18.04 -12.58
N ASN A 420 13.11 18.12 -13.86
CA ASN A 420 13.70 19.10 -14.78
C ASN A 420 13.29 20.56 -14.46
N VAL A 421 12.30 20.77 -13.57
CA VAL A 421 11.94 22.08 -13.04
C VAL A 421 12.66 22.32 -11.72
N SER A 422 13.50 23.36 -11.67
CA SER A 422 14.21 23.78 -10.46
C SER A 422 13.26 24.00 -9.28
N ASN A 423 13.69 23.62 -8.09
CA ASN A 423 12.96 23.66 -6.81
C ASN A 423 11.81 22.64 -6.66
N LEU A 424 11.42 21.92 -7.74
CA LEU A 424 10.35 20.93 -7.71
C LEU A 424 10.93 19.52 -7.51
N TYR A 425 10.55 18.87 -6.41
CA TYR A 425 11.02 17.54 -6.05
C TYR A 425 9.88 16.53 -6.04
N LEU A 426 10.15 15.32 -6.53
CA LEU A 426 9.21 14.20 -6.50
C LEU A 426 9.76 13.06 -5.63
N ALA A 427 8.90 12.47 -4.81
CA ALA A 427 9.16 11.25 -4.07
C ALA A 427 7.87 10.40 -4.00
N SER A 428 7.54 9.72 -5.12
CA SER A 428 6.30 8.96 -5.33
C SER A 428 6.53 7.70 -6.18
N GLY A 429 5.52 6.85 -6.39
CA GLY A 429 5.63 5.64 -7.23
C GLY A 429 6.08 4.37 -6.50
N HIS A 430 6.11 4.34 -5.16
CA HIS A 430 6.65 3.23 -4.36
C HIS A 430 5.86 1.90 -4.41
N SER A 431 4.77 1.81 -5.18
CA SER A 431 3.90 0.63 -5.29
C SER A 431 3.51 0.07 -3.91
N CYS A 432 3.46 -1.25 -3.75
CA CYS A 432 3.20 -1.93 -2.48
C CYS A 432 4.31 -1.70 -1.42
N TRP A 433 5.52 -1.31 -1.81
CA TRP A 433 6.70 -1.18 -0.93
C TRP A 433 6.87 0.18 -0.25
N GLY A 434 5.90 1.10 -0.38
CA GLY A 434 5.96 2.42 0.27
C GLY A 434 6.24 2.38 1.78
N ILE A 435 5.70 1.39 2.51
CA ILE A 435 6.03 1.22 3.95
C ILE A 435 7.47 0.75 4.15
N ASN A 436 7.98 -0.14 3.31
CA ASN A 436 9.35 -0.64 3.39
C ASN A 436 10.37 0.47 3.10
N ASN A 437 10.09 1.29 2.08
CA ASN A 437 11.08 2.19 1.47
C ASN A 437 11.07 3.62 2.02
N ALA A 438 9.98 4.06 2.68
CA ALA A 438 9.83 5.46 3.09
C ALA A 438 10.92 6.00 4.04
N PRO A 439 11.46 5.25 5.02
CA PRO A 439 12.61 5.73 5.79
C PRO A 439 13.86 6.00 4.93
N GLY A 440 14.15 5.15 3.94
CA GLY A 440 15.22 5.37 2.96
C GLY A 440 14.96 6.60 2.11
N THR A 441 13.78 6.70 1.47
CA THR A 441 13.38 7.87 0.68
C THR A 441 13.44 9.16 1.50
N GLY A 442 12.90 9.17 2.72
CA GLY A 442 12.92 10.36 3.57
C GLY A 442 14.34 10.82 3.92
N LYS A 443 15.26 9.88 4.17
CA LYS A 443 16.67 10.21 4.37
C LYS A 443 17.31 10.78 3.11
N ILE A 444 17.09 10.15 1.95
CA ILE A 444 17.58 10.62 0.64
C ILE A 444 17.10 12.06 0.38
N MET A 445 15.81 12.34 0.58
CA MET A 445 15.26 13.68 0.42
C MET A 445 15.86 14.70 1.41
N SER A 446 16.19 14.29 2.64
CA SER A 446 16.86 15.19 3.60
C SER A 446 18.30 15.53 3.21
N GLU A 447 19.00 14.63 2.49
CA GLU A 447 20.33 14.87 1.94
C GLU A 447 20.23 15.79 0.70
N LEU A 448 19.30 15.54 -0.23
CA LEU A 448 19.02 16.45 -1.37
C LEU A 448 18.68 17.88 -0.90
N LEU A 449 17.63 18.04 -0.10
CA LEU A 449 17.06 19.36 0.21
C LEU A 449 18.00 20.25 1.03
N LEU A 450 18.93 19.67 1.80
CA LEU A 450 19.86 20.40 2.68
C LEU A 450 21.34 20.32 2.25
N GLU A 451 21.68 19.48 1.27
CA GLU A 451 23.06 19.33 0.77
C GLU A 451 23.22 19.48 -0.75
N GLY A 452 22.13 19.39 -1.52
CA GLY A 452 22.15 19.38 -2.99
C GLY A 452 22.66 18.09 -3.62
N ASP A 453 22.86 17.02 -2.83
CA ASP A 453 23.52 15.77 -3.25
C ASP A 453 23.18 14.61 -2.29
N VAL A 454 23.20 13.36 -2.78
CA VAL A 454 22.84 12.15 -2.01
C VAL A 454 24.07 11.32 -1.69
N LYS A 455 24.20 10.93 -0.42
CA LYS A 455 25.38 10.18 0.10
C LYS A 455 25.02 8.83 0.68
N CYS A 456 23.74 8.56 0.94
CA CYS A 456 23.28 7.32 1.57
C CYS A 456 22.80 6.22 0.61
N ALA A 457 22.58 6.53 -0.67
CA ALA A 457 22.19 5.60 -1.73
C ALA A 457 22.59 6.16 -3.10
N ASP A 458 22.77 5.28 -4.09
CA ASP A 458 22.77 5.68 -5.50
C ASP A 458 21.30 5.73 -5.97
N ILE A 459 20.86 6.90 -6.44
CA ILE A 459 19.49 7.14 -6.92
C ILE A 459 19.45 7.54 -8.40
N SER A 460 20.56 7.42 -9.13
CA SER A 460 20.68 7.84 -10.54
C SER A 460 19.66 7.19 -11.49
N SER A 461 19.12 6.03 -11.11
CA SER A 461 18.09 5.27 -11.84
C SER A 461 16.67 5.47 -11.29
N LEU A 462 16.50 6.40 -10.34
CA LEU A 462 15.23 6.83 -9.75
C LEU A 462 14.94 8.32 -10.05
N ASP A 463 15.84 8.99 -10.78
CA ASP A 463 15.76 10.39 -11.17
C ASP A 463 14.48 10.67 -11.99
N PRO A 464 13.58 11.58 -11.54
CA PRO A 464 12.34 11.91 -12.24
C PRO A 464 12.54 12.31 -13.71
N SER A 465 13.61 13.06 -14.03
CA SER A 465 13.88 13.64 -15.35
C SER A 465 14.20 12.61 -16.44
N LEU A 466 14.50 11.36 -16.05
CA LEU A 466 14.69 10.24 -16.99
C LEU A 466 13.38 9.64 -17.51
N TYR A 467 12.23 10.04 -16.95
CA TYR A 467 10.96 9.32 -17.11
C TYR A 467 9.77 10.20 -17.50
N PHE A 468 9.78 11.49 -17.18
CA PHE A 468 8.78 12.46 -17.66
C PHE A 468 9.31 13.90 -17.61
N ASP A 469 8.59 14.81 -18.24
CA ASP A 469 8.85 16.25 -18.20
C ASP A 469 7.84 16.94 -17.27
N ALA A 470 8.32 17.77 -16.34
CA ALA A 470 7.51 18.49 -15.36
C ALA A 470 7.21 19.96 -15.74
N SER A 471 7.70 20.44 -16.90
CA SER A 471 7.47 21.81 -17.41
C SER A 471 6.30 21.94 -18.39
N VAL A 472 5.74 20.84 -18.92
CA VAL A 472 4.61 20.86 -19.88
C VAL A 472 3.42 21.69 -19.35
N LEU A 473 3.18 21.66 -18.04
CA LEU A 473 2.16 22.48 -17.35
C LEU A 473 2.29 24.00 -17.57
N PHE A 474 3.48 24.49 -17.94
CA PHE A 474 3.73 25.90 -18.23
C PHE A 474 3.51 26.24 -19.71
N GLU A 475 3.51 25.25 -20.61
CA GLU A 475 3.31 25.47 -22.04
C GLU A 475 1.80 25.58 -22.38
N ASP A 476 0.96 24.74 -21.76
CA ASP A 476 -0.51 24.75 -21.95
C ASP A 476 -1.17 26.10 -21.54
N GLU A 477 -0.68 26.76 -20.47
CA GLU A 477 -1.21 28.07 -20.04
C GLU A 477 -0.76 29.24 -20.94
N VAL A 478 0.30 29.08 -21.74
CA VAL A 478 0.85 30.14 -22.60
C VAL A 478 0.18 30.16 -23.97
N GLU A 479 -0.19 29.01 -24.55
CA GLU A 479 -0.91 28.99 -25.84
C GLU A 479 -2.33 29.59 -25.79
N GLU A 480 -2.96 29.72 -24.61
CA GLU A 480 -4.33 30.26 -24.50
C GLU A 480 -4.43 31.80 -24.61
N TYR A 481 -3.31 32.53 -24.58
CA TYR A 481 -3.31 34.02 -24.59
C TYR A 481 -2.92 34.68 -25.94
N ASP A 482 -2.33 33.94 -26.89
CA ASP A 482 -1.63 34.53 -28.05
C ASP A 482 -2.53 34.75 -29.31
N TYR A 483 -3.86 34.85 -29.14
CA TYR A 483 -4.84 34.83 -30.26
C TYR A 483 -5.90 35.96 -30.33
N GLU A 484 -5.81 37.04 -29.56
CA GLU A 484 -6.75 38.20 -29.64
C GLU A 484 -6.09 39.60 -29.79
N ASP A 485 -5.11 39.82 -30.68
CA ASP A 485 -4.63 41.22 -30.95
C ASP A 485 -4.06 41.54 -32.37
N GLU A 486 -4.45 40.84 -33.46
CA GLU A 486 -4.12 41.23 -34.86
C GLU A 486 -5.36 41.28 -35.79
N ALA A 487 -6.40 42.05 -35.44
CA ALA A 487 -7.60 42.20 -36.28
C ALA A 487 -8.35 43.55 -36.15
N ALA A 488 -7.64 44.70 -36.18
CA ALA A 488 -8.25 46.01 -35.89
C ALA A 488 -7.80 47.24 -36.72
N GLU A 489 -7.02 47.11 -37.81
CA GLU A 489 -6.74 48.23 -38.74
C GLU A 489 -6.78 47.82 -40.23
N GLU A 490 -7.96 47.88 -40.85
CA GLU A 490 -8.22 48.31 -42.26
C GLU A 490 -9.76 48.43 -42.48
N ASP A 491 -10.20 49.13 -43.54
CA ASP A 491 -11.60 49.40 -43.96
C ASP A 491 -12.43 50.54 -43.28
N GLU A 492 -11.99 51.81 -43.40
CA GLU A 492 -12.89 52.97 -43.56
C GLU A 492 -12.34 54.01 -44.56
N GLU A 493 -12.55 53.82 -45.87
CA GLU A 493 -12.55 54.92 -46.87
C GLU A 493 -13.55 54.63 -48.02
N ASP A 494 -14.17 55.69 -48.56
CA ASP A 494 -15.03 55.77 -49.77
C ASP A 494 -16.31 54.90 -49.92
N GLU A 495 -17.49 55.48 -49.60
CA GLU A 495 -18.52 55.78 -50.64
C GLU A 495 -19.60 56.81 -50.20
N TYR A 496 -19.81 57.83 -51.05
CA TYR A 496 -20.90 58.87 -51.12
C TYR A 496 -20.93 60.08 -50.15
#